data_AF-A0AAW1SP81-F1
#
_entry.id   AF-A0AAW1SP81-F1
#
_cell.length_a   1.000
_cell.length_b   1.000
_cell.length_c   1.000
_cell.angle_alpha   90.00
_cell.angle_beta   90.00
_cell.angle_gamma   90.00
#
_symmetry.space_group_name_H-M   'P 1'
#
loop_
_entity.id
_entity.type
_entity.pdbx_description
1 polymer ?
#
loop_
_entity_poly.entity_id
_entity_poly.type
_entity_poly.pdbx_seq_one_letter_code
_entity_poly.pdbx_strand_id
1 'polypeptide(L)'
;MSGFVAALAGEFLTGRGALGQLQLETKLPQQYINYGVLAIVAFNFVTALAPGSPTFSPENQADVKKRPAGPNQKPTKTSQGGTDVASFFGTSRGFGFTKKNELFVGRVAMLGFASELLGEIQTAGKGPLGQLGVPLTPVGKEYAGFALALWIGVFAVAAVGFNRVGQQEGNEEIY
;
A
#
# COMPACT_ATOMS: atom_id res chain seq x y z
N MET A 1 2.08 -2.44 0.04
CA MET A 1 1.17 -1.55 0.79
C MET A 1 1.31 -1.69 2.30
N SER A 2 1.15 -2.89 2.87
CA SER A 2 1.22 -3.11 4.33
C SER A 2 2.53 -2.64 4.97
N GLY A 3 3.68 -2.86 4.32
CA GLY A 3 4.99 -2.41 4.81
C GLY A 3 5.09 -0.89 5.04
N PHE A 4 4.63 -0.09 4.07
CA PHE A 4 4.62 1.38 4.17
C PHE A 4 3.80 1.87 5.36
N VAL A 5 2.59 1.32 5.54
CA VAL A 5 1.72 1.77 6.63
C VAL A 5 2.23 1.26 7.98
N ALA A 6 2.82 0.05 8.02
CA ALA A 6 3.46 -0.46 9.23
C ALA A 6 4.66 0.40 9.65
N ALA A 7 5.44 0.92 8.71
CA ALA A 7 6.55 1.83 8.99
C ALA A 7 6.06 3.18 9.56
N LEU A 8 5.04 3.79 8.95
CA LEU A 8 4.39 5.01 9.48
C LEU A 8 3.83 4.80 10.88
N ALA A 9 3.09 3.70 11.09
CA ALA A 9 2.51 3.38 12.39
C ALA A 9 3.59 3.10 13.45
N GLY A 10 4.62 2.34 13.09
CA GLY A 10 5.75 2.05 13.95
C GLY A 10 6.50 3.32 14.36
N GLU A 11 6.74 4.24 13.43
CA GLU A 11 7.38 5.52 13.73
C GLU A 11 6.50 6.38 14.64
N PHE A 12 5.20 6.45 14.40
CA PHE A 12 4.27 7.18 15.28
C PHE A 12 4.29 6.63 16.72
N LEU A 13 4.35 5.31 16.88
CA LEU A 13 4.36 4.65 18.19
C LEU A 13 5.70 4.78 18.90
N THR A 14 6.82 4.66 18.17
CA THR A 14 8.15 4.49 18.75
C THR A 14 9.06 5.71 18.63
N GLY A 15 8.71 6.67 17.76
CA GLY A 15 9.55 7.81 17.40
C GLY A 15 10.79 7.43 16.58
N ARG A 16 10.89 6.20 16.09
CA ARG A 16 12.02 5.71 15.29
C ARG A 16 11.54 5.26 13.93
N GLY A 17 12.32 5.55 12.89
CA GLY A 17 12.05 5.01 11.55
C GLY A 17 12.12 3.49 11.48
N ALA A 18 11.72 2.94 10.33
CA ALA A 18 11.63 1.50 10.12
C ALA A 18 13.00 0.82 10.19
N LEU A 19 14.06 1.46 9.70
CA LEU A 19 15.43 0.93 9.78
C LEU A 19 15.96 0.94 11.20
N GLY A 20 15.69 2.02 11.94
CA GLY A 20 16.02 2.11 13.35
C GLY A 20 15.35 1.00 14.18
N GLN A 21 14.13 0.61 13.84
CA GLN A 21 13.44 -0.51 14.48
C GLN A 21 14.05 -1.86 14.08
N LEU A 22 14.28 -2.10 12.79
CA LEU A 22 14.90 -3.33 12.30
C LEU A 22 16.30 -3.57 12.88
N GLN A 23 17.09 -2.51 13.10
CA GLN A 23 18.40 -2.64 13.73
C GLN A 23 18.32 -3.11 15.18
N LEU A 24 17.35 -2.61 15.94
CA LEU A 24 17.15 -3.03 17.33
C LEU A 24 16.69 -4.48 17.44
N GLU A 25 15.82 -4.90 16.53
CA GLU A 25 15.22 -6.23 16.57
C GLU A 25 16.19 -7.31 16.06
N THR A 26 16.89 -7.05 14.96
CA THR A 26 17.80 -8.03 14.35
C THR A 26 19.18 -8.06 15.00
N LYS A 27 19.58 -6.98 15.69
CA LYS A 27 20.93 -6.77 16.24
C LYS A 27 22.05 -6.91 15.22
N LEU A 28 21.72 -6.82 13.93
CA LEU A 28 22.70 -6.85 12.86
C LEU A 28 23.43 -5.50 12.76
N PRO A 29 24.71 -5.50 12.37
CA PRO A 29 25.40 -4.27 12.02
C PRO A 29 24.65 -3.49 10.92
N GLN A 30 24.58 -2.16 11.05
CA GLN A 30 23.80 -1.28 10.17
C GLN A 30 24.12 -1.48 8.68
N GLN A 31 25.38 -1.80 8.36
CA GLN A 31 25.83 -2.03 7.00
C GLN A 31 25.08 -3.19 6.31
N TYR A 32 24.85 -4.30 7.02
CA TYR A 32 24.12 -5.44 6.46
C TYR A 32 22.64 -5.13 6.27
N ILE A 33 22.06 -4.38 7.20
CA ILE A 33 20.68 -3.90 7.10
C ILE A 33 20.54 -2.98 5.89
N ASN A 34 21.47 -2.04 5.70
CA ASN A 34 21.48 -1.14 4.56
C ASN A 34 21.54 -1.90 3.23
N TYR A 35 22.35 -2.97 3.12
CA TYR A 35 22.39 -3.78 1.90
C TYR A 35 21.07 -4.51 1.64
N GLY A 36 20.46 -5.13 2.65
CA GLY A 36 19.15 -5.77 2.51
C GLY A 36 18.06 -4.78 2.10
N VAL A 37 18.09 -3.59 2.70
CA VAL A 37 17.16 -2.50 2.40
C VAL A 37 17.35 -1.98 0.99
N LEU A 38 18.59 -1.75 0.54
CA LEU A 38 18.87 -1.33 -0.84
C LEU A 38 18.36 -2.37 -1.85
N ALA A 39 18.46 -3.67 -1.55
CA ALA A 39 17.89 -4.71 -2.37
C ALA A 39 16.35 -4.64 -2.42
N ILE A 40 15.69 -4.42 -1.28
CA ILE A 40 14.23 -4.25 -1.19
C ILE A 40 13.77 -2.99 -1.95
N VAL A 41 14.49 -1.87 -1.80
CA VAL A 41 14.25 -0.61 -2.51
C VAL A 41 14.37 -0.83 -4.01
N ALA A 42 15.47 -1.43 -4.47
CA ALA A 42 15.69 -1.73 -5.89
C ALA A 42 14.58 -2.63 -6.43
N PHE A 43 14.21 -3.68 -5.70
CA PHE A 43 13.09 -4.56 -6.07
C PHE A 43 11.77 -3.79 -6.19
N ASN A 44 11.43 -2.93 -5.23
CA ASN A 44 10.19 -2.14 -5.26
C ASN A 44 10.18 -1.15 -6.42
N PHE A 45 11.29 -0.45 -6.71
CA PHE A 45 11.36 0.45 -7.87
C PHE A 45 11.23 -0.31 -9.19
N VAL A 46 11.96 -1.40 -9.36
CA VAL A 46 11.92 -2.21 -10.59
C VAL A 46 10.51 -2.76 -10.80
N THR A 47 9.90 -3.36 -9.78
CA THR A 47 8.56 -3.99 -9.92
C THR A 47 7.43 -2.97 -10.02
N ALA A 48 7.53 -1.82 -9.35
CA ALA A 48 6.56 -0.74 -9.47
C ALA A 48 6.55 -0.12 -10.87
N LEU A 49 7.70 -0.05 -11.55
CA LEU A 49 7.85 0.50 -12.89
C LEU A 49 7.87 -0.55 -14.00
N ALA A 50 7.96 -1.85 -13.65
CA ALA A 50 8.16 -2.94 -14.60
C ALA A 50 7.09 -2.94 -15.72
N PRO A 51 7.49 -2.68 -16.98
CA PRO A 51 6.58 -2.66 -18.12
C PRO A 51 6.18 -4.07 -18.57
N GLY A 52 6.95 -5.10 -18.18
CA GLY A 52 6.67 -6.52 -18.45
C GLY A 52 5.57 -7.13 -17.59
N SER A 53 4.87 -6.32 -16.80
CA SER A 53 3.69 -6.79 -16.07
C SER A 53 2.59 -7.17 -17.07
N PRO A 54 1.92 -8.34 -16.92
CA PRO A 54 0.78 -8.73 -17.75
C PRO A 54 -0.34 -7.70 -17.75
N THR A 55 -0.32 -6.75 -16.79
CA THR A 55 -1.17 -5.56 -16.73
C THR A 55 -1.40 -4.90 -18.10
N PHE A 56 -0.38 -4.78 -18.94
CA PHE A 56 -0.48 -4.10 -20.23
C PHE A 56 -0.52 -5.05 -21.44
N SER A 57 -0.54 -6.37 -21.23
CA SER A 57 -0.56 -7.32 -22.33
C SER A 57 -1.87 -7.20 -23.15
N PRO A 58 -1.83 -7.46 -24.46
CA PRO A 58 -3.03 -7.43 -25.30
C PRO A 58 -4.16 -8.31 -24.75
N GLU A 59 -3.83 -9.45 -24.16
CA GLU A 59 -4.76 -10.41 -23.57
C GLU A 59 -5.45 -9.83 -22.34
N ASN A 60 -4.67 -9.24 -21.42
CA ASN A 60 -5.21 -8.59 -20.22
C ASN A 60 -6.00 -7.32 -20.58
N GLN A 61 -5.58 -6.58 -21.60
CA GLN A 61 -6.35 -5.43 -22.10
C GLN A 61 -7.65 -5.86 -22.79
N ALA A 62 -7.65 -6.97 -23.52
CA ALA A 62 -8.85 -7.54 -24.11
C ALA A 62 -9.83 -8.04 -23.04
N ASP A 63 -9.33 -8.67 -21.98
CA ASP A 63 -10.12 -9.05 -20.82
C ASP A 63 -10.71 -7.83 -20.09
N VAL A 64 -9.88 -6.82 -19.82
CA VAL A 64 -10.32 -5.54 -19.24
C VAL A 64 -11.43 -4.87 -20.05
N LYS A 65 -11.41 -4.99 -21.38
CA LYS A 65 -12.45 -4.44 -22.26
C LYS A 65 -13.77 -5.21 -22.18
N LYS A 66 -13.75 -6.51 -21.84
CA LYS A 66 -14.96 -7.32 -21.62
C LYS A 66 -15.66 -7.00 -20.30
N ARG A 67 -14.91 -6.47 -19.33
CA ARG A 67 -15.44 -6.13 -18.00
C ARG A 67 -16.34 -4.89 -18.08
N PRO A 68 -17.53 -4.91 -17.46
CA PRO A 68 -18.41 -3.74 -17.43
C PRO A 68 -17.66 -2.54 -16.83
N ALA A 69 -17.73 -1.41 -17.54
CA ALA A 69 -17.05 -0.17 -17.19
C ALA A 69 -17.28 0.20 -15.71
N GLY A 70 -16.18 0.41 -14.99
CA GLY A 70 -16.22 0.81 -13.60
C GLY A 70 -16.93 2.16 -13.40
N PRO A 71 -17.28 2.53 -12.16
CA PRO A 71 -17.98 3.79 -11.87
C PRO A 71 -17.31 5.03 -12.48
N ASN A 72 -15.97 5.05 -12.59
CA ASN A 72 -15.19 6.15 -13.19
C ASN A 72 -14.99 6.06 -14.71
N GLN A 73 -15.56 5.03 -15.35
CA GLN A 73 -15.42 4.77 -16.79
C GLN A 73 -16.74 4.89 -17.54
N LYS A 74 -17.82 5.31 -16.87
CA LYS A 74 -19.11 5.61 -17.49
C LYS A 74 -19.24 7.13 -17.69
N PRO A 75 -19.09 7.65 -18.92
CA PRO A 75 -19.22 9.09 -19.19
C PRO A 75 -20.63 9.62 -18.91
N THR A 76 -21.63 8.72 -18.88
CA THR A 76 -23.06 9.05 -18.78
C THR A 76 -23.61 9.05 -17.35
N LYS A 77 -22.80 8.73 -16.33
CA LYS A 77 -23.18 9.11 -14.96
C LYS A 77 -22.76 10.56 -14.74
N THR A 78 -23.51 11.47 -15.36
CA THR A 78 -23.78 12.75 -14.74
C THR A 78 -24.07 12.46 -13.28
N SER A 79 -23.34 13.13 -12.40
CA SER A 79 -23.72 13.35 -11.02
C SER A 79 -25.21 13.68 -10.96
N GLN A 80 -26.07 12.67 -10.87
CA GLN A 80 -27.46 12.88 -10.50
C GLN A 80 -27.43 13.03 -9.00
N GLY A 81 -27.16 14.27 -8.61
CA GLY A 81 -27.30 14.80 -7.26
C GLY A 81 -26.32 14.21 -6.25
N GLY A 82 -25.14 14.82 -6.11
CA GLY A 82 -24.48 15.05 -4.81
C GLY A 82 -24.23 13.90 -3.82
N THR A 83 -24.54 12.64 -4.11
CA THR A 83 -24.57 11.57 -3.09
C THR A 83 -23.76 10.32 -3.44
N ASP A 84 -23.16 10.20 -4.62
CA ASP A 84 -22.37 9.01 -4.99
C ASP A 84 -20.86 9.22 -4.75
N VAL A 85 -20.49 9.55 -3.51
CA VAL A 85 -19.09 9.66 -3.03
C VAL A 85 -18.28 8.39 -3.33
N ALA A 86 -18.92 7.24 -3.32
CA ALA A 86 -18.30 5.94 -3.60
C ALA A 86 -17.73 5.86 -5.03
N SER A 87 -18.45 6.43 -6.01
CA SER A 87 -17.98 6.52 -7.39
C SER A 87 -16.75 7.44 -7.51
N PHE A 88 -16.77 8.62 -6.87
CA PHE A 88 -15.65 9.56 -6.86
C PHE A 88 -14.33 8.95 -6.37
N PHE A 89 -14.38 8.10 -5.33
CA PHE A 89 -13.20 7.39 -4.82
C PHE A 89 -12.84 6.11 -5.61
N GLY A 90 -13.55 5.80 -6.70
CA GLY A 90 -13.24 4.67 -7.58
C GLY A 90 -13.54 3.31 -6.96
N THR A 91 -14.60 3.24 -6.16
CA THR A 91 -15.06 1.99 -5.54
C THR A 91 -16.19 1.32 -6.32
N SER A 92 -16.28 -0.01 -6.33
CA SER A 92 -17.38 -0.74 -6.97
C SER A 92 -18.68 -0.65 -6.15
N ARG A 93 -19.81 -1.17 -6.66
CA ARG A 93 -21.14 -1.05 -6.03
C ARG A 93 -21.14 -1.76 -4.67
N GLY A 94 -20.81 -1.01 -3.61
CA GLY A 94 -20.40 -1.54 -2.31
C GLY A 94 -18.89 -1.47 -2.16
N PHE A 95 -18.44 -0.61 -1.23
CA PHE A 95 -17.09 -0.45 -0.66
C PHE A 95 -15.97 -1.38 -1.23
N GLY A 96 -15.00 -0.80 -1.96
CA GLY A 96 -13.79 -1.51 -2.44
C GLY A 96 -13.29 -1.02 -3.80
N PHE A 97 -11.98 -0.89 -4.00
CA PHE A 97 -11.37 -0.38 -5.24
C PHE A 97 -11.59 -1.32 -6.44
N THR A 98 -11.54 -0.77 -7.67
CA THR A 98 -11.41 -1.59 -8.88
C THR A 98 -10.01 -2.20 -8.97
N LYS A 99 -9.83 -3.37 -9.63
CA LYS A 99 -8.50 -4.01 -9.81
C LYS A 99 -7.43 -3.07 -10.38
N LYS A 100 -7.81 -2.15 -11.30
CA LYS A 100 -6.88 -1.15 -11.83
C LYS A 100 -6.44 -0.15 -10.75
N ASN A 101 -7.36 0.29 -9.91
CA ASN A 101 -7.08 1.22 -8.81
C ASN A 101 -6.25 0.53 -7.71
N GLU A 102 -6.57 -0.72 -7.37
CA GLU A 102 -5.77 -1.52 -6.42
C GLU A 102 -4.33 -1.67 -6.88
N LEU A 103 -4.12 -1.98 -8.16
CA LEU A 103 -2.79 -2.10 -8.73
C LEU A 103 -2.04 -0.76 -8.75
N PHE A 104 -2.73 0.33 -9.12
CA PHE A 104 -2.13 1.67 -9.12
C PHE A 104 -1.72 2.10 -7.71
N VAL A 105 -2.62 1.99 -6.73
CA VAL A 105 -2.34 2.30 -5.32
C VAL A 105 -1.25 1.38 -4.77
N GLY A 106 -1.24 0.11 -5.19
CA GLY A 106 -0.18 -0.85 -4.88
C GLY A 106 1.20 -0.39 -5.33
N ARG A 107 1.34 0.06 -6.59
CA ARG A 107 2.59 0.59 -7.16
C ARG A 107 3.02 1.90 -6.49
N VAL A 108 2.08 2.82 -6.26
CA VAL A 108 2.37 4.06 -5.53
C VAL A 108 2.88 3.77 -4.12
N ALA A 109 2.29 2.80 -3.43
CA ALA A 109 2.76 2.39 -2.11
C ALA A 109 4.12 1.68 -2.13
N MET A 110 4.45 0.92 -3.18
CA MET A 110 5.79 0.35 -3.37
C MET A 110 6.83 1.46 -3.52
N LEU A 111 6.52 2.49 -4.33
CA LEU A 111 7.39 3.65 -4.51
C LEU A 111 7.52 4.46 -3.22
N GLY A 112 6.40 4.73 -2.52
CA GLY A 112 6.41 5.44 -1.24
C GLY A 112 7.25 4.72 -0.17
N PHE A 113 7.10 3.40 -0.06
CA PHE A 113 7.92 2.58 0.83
C PHE A 113 9.40 2.60 0.45
N ALA A 114 9.72 2.51 -0.84
CA ALA A 114 11.10 2.58 -1.30
C ALA A 114 11.73 3.96 -1.01
N SER A 115 10.96 5.03 -1.23
CA SER A 115 11.39 6.41 -0.96
C SER A 115 11.61 6.71 0.51
N GLU A 116 10.75 6.24 1.42
CA GLU A 116 10.95 6.47 2.86
C GLU A 116 12.20 5.76 3.39
N LEU A 117 12.47 4.53 2.94
CA LEU A 117 13.63 3.75 3.37
C LEU A 117 14.93 4.40 2.90
N LEU A 118 14.96 4.89 1.66
CA LEU A 118 16.07 5.69 1.13
C LEU A 118 16.24 6.99 1.91
N GLY A 119 15.13 7.68 2.19
CA GLY A 119 15.13 8.92 2.98
C GLY A 119 15.67 8.69 4.39
N GLU A 120 15.35 7.57 5.03
CA GLU A 120 15.81 7.23 6.38
C GLU A 120 17.33 6.98 6.38
N ILE A 121 17.86 6.32 5.35
CA ILE A 121 19.32 6.18 5.15
C ILE A 121 19.97 7.57 5.00
N GLN A 122 19.40 8.43 4.16
CA GLN A 122 19.99 9.74 3.83
C GLN A 122 19.91 10.74 5.00
N THR A 123 18.87 10.63 5.82
CA THR A 123 18.61 11.53 6.96
C THR A 123 19.14 10.98 8.29
N ALA A 124 19.97 9.94 8.25
CA ALA A 124 20.59 9.31 9.39
C ALA A 124 19.58 8.79 10.44
N GLY A 125 18.50 8.14 9.98
CA GLY A 125 17.56 7.40 10.84
C GLY A 125 16.24 8.11 11.13
N LYS A 126 15.90 9.20 10.43
CA LYS A 126 14.55 9.78 10.52
C LYS A 126 13.59 8.96 9.68
N GLY A 127 12.52 8.46 10.28
CA GLY A 127 11.44 7.81 9.54
C GLY A 127 10.66 8.81 8.67
N PRO A 128 9.69 8.33 7.88
CA PRO A 128 8.88 9.15 6.96
C PRO A 128 8.24 10.39 7.62
N LEU A 129 7.68 10.28 8.82
CA LEU A 129 7.05 11.41 9.51
C LEU A 129 8.10 12.42 10.00
N GLY A 130 9.23 11.94 10.51
CA GLY A 130 10.36 12.77 10.88
C GLY A 130 11.02 13.47 9.70
N GLN A 131 11.00 12.85 8.50
CA GLN A 131 11.45 13.47 7.24
C GLN A 131 10.53 14.62 6.81
N LEU A 132 9.23 14.50 7.06
CA LEU A 132 8.24 15.56 6.82
C LEU A 132 8.26 16.67 7.88
N GLY A 133 9.13 16.59 8.88
CA GLY A 133 9.22 17.57 9.96
C GLY A 133 8.03 17.54 10.92
N VAL A 134 7.26 16.44 10.93
CA VAL A 134 6.16 16.28 11.87
C VAL A 134 6.75 16.08 13.27
N PRO A 135 6.46 16.95 14.24
CA PRO A 135 6.92 16.75 15.61
C PRO A 135 6.22 15.54 16.20
N LEU A 136 6.98 14.49 16.50
CA LEU A 136 6.46 13.27 17.10
C LEU A 136 6.70 13.28 18.61
N THR A 137 5.62 13.14 19.37
CA THR A 137 5.70 12.72 20.76
C THR A 137 5.35 11.24 20.78
N PRO A 138 6.29 10.33 21.06
CA PRO A 138 6.02 8.90 21.07
C PRO A 138 4.86 8.60 22.03
N VAL A 139 3.85 7.91 21.55
CA VAL A 139 2.63 7.65 22.34
C VAL A 139 2.88 6.61 23.45
N GLY A 140 4.01 5.90 23.40
CA GLY A 140 4.40 4.91 24.41
C GLY A 140 4.14 3.48 23.93
N LYS A 141 5.01 2.55 24.34
CA LYS A 141 5.00 1.14 23.88
C LYS A 141 3.79 0.37 24.41
N GLU A 142 3.16 0.85 25.48
CA GLU A 142 1.94 0.31 26.07
C GLU A 142 0.76 0.27 25.07
N TYR A 143 0.73 1.19 24.11
CA TYR A 143 -0.28 1.21 23.04
C TYR A 143 0.11 0.37 21.82
N ALA A 144 1.36 -0.09 21.74
CA ALA A 144 1.83 -0.89 20.61
C ALA A 144 1.06 -2.21 20.48
N GLY A 145 0.70 -2.84 21.61
CA GLY A 145 -0.12 -4.06 21.60
C GLY A 145 -1.53 -3.81 21.07
N PHE A 146 -2.16 -2.70 21.47
CA PHE A 146 -3.48 -2.31 20.97
C PHE A 146 -3.43 -1.92 19.48
N ALA A 147 -2.42 -1.14 19.07
CA ALA A 147 -2.23 -0.75 17.68
C ALA A 147 -1.95 -1.97 16.79
N LEU A 148 -1.14 -2.93 17.26
CA LEU A 148 -0.89 -4.19 16.57
C LEU A 148 -2.16 -5.04 16.47
N ALA A 149 -2.97 -5.12 17.53
CA ALA A 149 -4.24 -5.82 17.51
C ALA A 149 -5.24 -5.19 16.54
N LEU A 150 -5.32 -3.85 16.50
CA LEU A 150 -6.09 -3.12 15.49
C LEU A 150 -5.56 -3.40 14.08
N TRP A 151 -4.25 -3.37 13.89
CA TRP A 151 -3.60 -3.63 12.61
C TRP A 151 -3.92 -5.05 12.09
N ILE A 152 -3.70 -6.07 12.93
CA ILE A 152 -4.04 -7.46 12.64
C ILE A 152 -5.55 -7.59 12.39
N GLY A 153 -6.38 -6.94 13.20
CA GLY A 153 -7.83 -6.94 13.05
C GLY A 153 -8.29 -6.40 11.70
N VAL A 154 -7.71 -5.28 11.25
CA VAL A 154 -7.99 -4.70 9.92
C VAL A 154 -7.62 -5.70 8.81
N PHE A 155 -6.45 -6.34 8.87
CA PHE A 155 -6.04 -7.30 7.84
C PHE A 155 -6.79 -8.63 7.93
N ALA A 156 -7.19 -9.09 9.11
CA ALA A 156 -8.01 -10.28 9.29
C ALA A 156 -9.43 -10.05 8.74
N VAL A 157 -10.03 -8.91 9.05
CA VAL A 157 -11.31 -8.48 8.46
C VAL A 157 -11.16 -8.32 6.96
N ALA A 158 -10.04 -7.78 6.47
CA ALA A 158 -9.82 -7.67 5.04
C ALA A 158 -9.69 -9.06 4.37
N ALA A 159 -8.96 -9.98 4.98
CA ALA A 159 -8.75 -11.34 4.46
C ALA A 159 -10.05 -12.17 4.46
N VAL A 160 -10.90 -12.01 5.47
CA VAL A 160 -12.15 -12.76 5.60
C VAL A 160 -13.31 -12.08 4.87
N GLY A 161 -13.40 -10.75 4.97
CA GLY A 161 -14.52 -9.94 4.47
C GLY A 161 -14.44 -9.59 2.99
N PHE A 162 -13.23 -9.52 2.40
CA PHE A 162 -13.05 -9.18 0.98
C PHE A 162 -12.81 -10.38 0.07
N ASN A 163 -13.11 -11.62 0.51
CA ASN A 163 -12.89 -12.85 -0.27
C ASN A 163 -13.67 -12.91 -1.60
N ARG A 164 -14.48 -11.90 -1.91
CA ARG A 164 -15.26 -11.74 -3.17
C ARG A 164 -15.15 -10.35 -3.81
N VAL A 165 -14.46 -9.39 -3.20
CA VAL A 165 -14.50 -8.00 -3.66
C VAL A 165 -13.39 -7.82 -4.69
N GLY A 166 -13.79 -7.80 -5.96
CA GLY A 166 -12.91 -7.87 -7.12
C GLY A 166 -13.27 -8.99 -8.10
N GLN A 167 -14.04 -9.99 -7.66
CA GLN A 167 -14.67 -10.99 -8.53
C GLN A 167 -15.98 -10.39 -9.06
N GLN A 168 -15.92 -9.68 -10.21
CA GLN A 168 -17.11 -9.62 -11.05
C GLN A 168 -17.43 -11.04 -11.50
N GLU A 169 -18.71 -11.46 -11.43
CA GLU A 169 -19.21 -12.75 -11.91
C GLU A 169 -18.55 -13.09 -13.27
N GLY A 170 -17.82 -14.21 -13.32
CA GLY A 170 -17.12 -14.71 -14.52
C GLY A 170 -15.60 -14.89 -14.41
N ASN A 171 -14.96 -14.67 -13.25
CA ASN A 171 -13.51 -14.76 -13.06
C ASN A 171 -13.04 -16.10 -12.42
N GLU A 172 -13.50 -17.25 -12.90
CA GLU A 172 -12.96 -18.55 -12.43
C GLU A 172 -11.64 -18.96 -13.11
N GLU A 173 -11.21 -18.28 -14.17
CA GLU A 173 -9.97 -18.64 -14.86
C GLU A 173 -8.96 -17.49 -14.82
N ILE A 174 -7.87 -17.73 -14.07
CA ILE A 174 -6.67 -16.90 -14.10
C ILE A 174 -5.51 -17.86 -14.38
N TYR A 175 -4.96 -17.78 -15.60
CA TYR A 175 -3.55 -18.09 -15.88
C TYR A 175 -2.79 -16.76 -15.96
#